data_AF-A0A5K1EFI8-F1
#
_entry.id   AF-A0A5K1EFI8-F1
#
_cell.length_a   1.000
_cell.length_b   1.000
_cell.length_c   1.000
_cell.angle_alpha   90.00
_cell.angle_beta   90.00
_cell.angle_gamma   90.00
#
_symmetry.space_group_name_H-M   'P 1'
#
loop_
_entity.id
_entity.type
_entity.pdbx_description
1 polymer ?
#
loop_
_entity_poly.entity_id
_entity_poly.type
_entity_poly.pdbx_seq_one_letter_code
_entity_poly.pdbx_strand_id
1 'polypeptide(L)'
;DDYLKPYVISTPEITVTERARGDECLILASDGLWDVMTNEEACSIASRCLQGAGGDGDGESSASGEGDPDPACTIAATLLTKMALIRQSSDNVSVVVVDLRRNVL
;
A
#
# COMPACT_ATOMS: atom_id res chain seq x y z
N ASP A 1 20.88 -16.29 5.73
CA ASP A 1 21.61 -16.23 7.02
C ASP A 1 21.64 -17.62 7.64
N ASP A 2 22.66 -18.43 7.30
CA ASP A 2 22.75 -19.81 7.78
C ASP A 2 23.27 -19.91 9.21
N TYR A 3 23.88 -18.83 9.73
CA TYR A 3 24.50 -18.79 11.05
C TYR A 3 23.49 -18.76 12.20
N LEU A 4 22.22 -18.42 11.93
CA LEU A 4 21.15 -18.34 12.93
C LEU A 4 20.23 -19.57 12.95
N LYS A 5 20.50 -20.58 12.12
CA LYS A 5 19.76 -21.84 12.15
C LYS A 5 20.15 -22.64 13.41
N PRO A 6 19.17 -23.28 14.11
CA PRO A 6 17.77 -23.45 13.71
C PRO A 6 16.81 -22.40 14.29
N TYR A 7 17.31 -21.40 15.01
CA TYR A 7 16.47 -20.44 15.76
C TYR A 7 15.70 -19.49 14.84
N VAL A 8 16.30 -19.11 13.71
CA VAL A 8 15.63 -18.36 12.64
C VAL A 8 15.33 -19.32 11.49
N ILE A 9 14.04 -19.50 11.20
CA ILE A 9 13.55 -20.34 10.11
C ILE A 9 12.96 -19.48 8.98
N SER A 10 12.99 -19.99 7.75
CA SER A 10 12.46 -19.30 6.56
C SER A 10 11.03 -19.74 6.20
N THR A 11 10.33 -20.41 7.11
CA THR A 11 8.93 -20.82 6.89
C THR A 11 8.02 -19.63 7.18
N PRO A 12 7.23 -19.14 6.21
CA PRO A 12 6.34 -18.02 6.42
C PRO A 12 5.05 -18.44 7.14
N GLU A 13 4.39 -17.45 7.75
CA GLU A 13 2.98 -17.56 8.13
C GLU A 13 2.10 -17.20 6.92
N ILE A 14 1.00 -17.94 6.72
CA ILE A 14 0.07 -17.75 5.59
C ILE A 14 -1.31 -17.42 6.15
N THR A 15 -1.87 -16.30 5.67
CA THR A 15 -3.23 -15.88 5.98
C THR A 15 -4.05 -15.78 4.69
N VAL A 16 -5.29 -16.26 4.74
CA VAL A 16 -6.26 -16.13 3.64
C VAL A 16 -7.45 -15.34 4.16
N THR A 17 -7.74 -14.21 3.51
CA THR A 17 -8.83 -13.31 3.89
C THR A 17 -9.78 -13.15 2.71
N GLU A 18 -11.06 -13.37 2.93
CA GLU A 18 -12.09 -13.10 1.93
C GLU A 18 -12.29 -11.59 1.76
N ARG A 19 -12.39 -11.14 0.51
CA ARG A 19 -12.64 -9.72 0.22
C ARG A 19 -14.06 -9.32 0.59
N ALA A 20 -14.20 -8.17 1.23
CA ALA A 20 -15.47 -7.52 1.49
C ALA A 20 -15.65 -6.28 0.61
N ARG A 21 -16.91 -5.89 0.39
CA ARG A 21 -17.24 -4.66 -0.37
C ARG A 21 -16.69 -3.38 0.26
N GLY A 22 -16.39 -3.41 1.57
CA GLY A 22 -15.81 -2.29 2.31
C GLY A 22 -14.29 -2.20 2.19
N ASP A 23 -13.62 -3.15 1.55
CA ASP A 23 -12.16 -3.16 1.44
C ASP A 23 -11.71 -2.07 0.46
N GLU A 24 -10.93 -1.11 0.97
CA GLU A 24 -10.51 0.05 0.19
C GLU A 24 -9.16 -0.16 -0.50
N CYS A 25 -8.17 -0.64 0.25
CA CYS A 25 -6.83 -0.87 -0.26
C CYS A 25 -6.06 -1.90 0.56
N LEU A 26 -4.99 -2.42 -0.03
CA LEU A 26 -3.95 -3.18 0.66
C LEU A 26 -2.63 -2.41 0.58
N ILE A 27 -1.96 -2.27 1.73
CA ILE A 27 -0.65 -1.63 1.84
C ILE A 27 0.37 -2.69 2.25
N LEU A 28 1.42 -2.86 1.45
CA LEU A 28 2.60 -3.64 1.78
C LEU A 28 3.78 -2.68 1.90
N ALA A 29 4.50 -2.73 3.01
CA ALA A 29 5.66 -1.87 3.20
C ALA A 29 6.73 -2.51 4.10
N SER A 30 7.97 -2.05 3.96
CA SER A 30 9.04 -2.36 4.91
C SER A 30 8.77 -1.68 6.26
N ASP A 31 9.45 -2.17 7.31
CA ASP A 31 9.49 -1.60 8.65
C ASP A 31 9.88 -0.12 8.67
N GLY A 32 10.72 0.34 7.73
CA GLY A 32 11.02 1.76 7.56
C GLY A 32 9.78 2.68 7.44
N LEU A 33 8.62 2.19 7.00
CA LEU A 33 7.35 2.92 7.10
C LEU A 33 6.71 2.76 8.49
N TRP A 34 6.55 1.52 8.93
CA TRP A 34 5.76 1.15 10.12
C TRP A 34 6.41 1.56 11.45
N ASP A 35 7.72 1.76 11.48
CA ASP A 35 8.45 2.26 12.65
C ASP A 35 8.06 3.71 13.01
N VAL A 36 7.56 4.48 12.03
CA VAL A 36 7.26 5.91 12.17
C VAL A 36 5.80 6.28 11.86
N MET A 37 4.97 5.32 11.48
CA MET A 37 3.58 5.55 11.09
C MET A 37 2.68 4.39 11.52
N THR A 38 1.53 4.70 12.12
CA THR A 38 0.58 3.66 12.51
C THR A 38 -0.23 3.15 11.31
N ASN A 39 -0.82 1.96 11.48
CA ASN A 39 -1.70 1.37 10.47
C ASN A 39 -2.84 2.32 10.08
N GLU A 40 -3.46 2.97 11.06
CA GLU A 40 -4.60 3.88 10.86
C GLU A 40 -4.19 5.14 10.09
N GLU A 41 -3.01 5.70 10.38
CA GLU A 41 -2.47 6.85 9.65
C GLU A 41 -2.20 6.50 8.18
N ALA A 42 -1.55 5.35 7.95
CA ALA A 42 -1.22 4.88 6.60
C ALA A 42 -2.50 4.61 5.78
N CYS A 43 -3.47 3.89 6.37
CA CYS A 43 -4.77 3.65 5.75
C CYS A 43 -5.50 4.95 5.44
N SER A 44 -5.56 5.90 6.39
CA SER A 44 -6.21 7.20 6.17
C SER A 44 -5.61 7.97 5.00
N ILE A 45 -4.28 8.00 4.91
CA ILE A 45 -3.57 8.64 3.80
C ILE A 45 -3.90 7.94 2.46
N ALA A 46 -3.77 6.63 2.40
CA ALA A 46 -4.02 5.86 1.18
C ALA A 46 -5.47 6.01 0.72
N SER A 47 -6.43 5.87 1.63
CA SER A 47 -7.86 6.00 1.33
C SER A 47 -8.21 7.38 0.77
N ARG A 48 -7.62 8.45 1.30
CA ARG A 48 -7.83 9.81 0.78
C ARG A 48 -7.28 9.99 -0.64
N CYS A 49 -6.09 9.45 -0.93
CA CYS A 49 -5.52 9.49 -2.27
C CYS A 49 -6.39 8.74 -3.28
N LEU A 50 -6.89 7.56 -2.89
CA LEU A 50 -7.76 6.74 -3.74
C LEU A 50 -9.16 7.34 -3.94
N GLN A 51 -9.69 8.09 -2.97
CA GLN A 51 -10.97 8.81 -3.10
C GLN A 51 -10.84 10.08 -3.95
N GLY A 52 -9.71 10.80 -3.84
CA GLY A 52 -9.48 12.05 -4.57
C GLY A 52 -9.35 11.90 -6.09
N ALA A 53 -9.11 10.68 -6.59
CA ALA A 53 -9.10 10.39 -8.03
C ALA A 53 -10.51 10.17 -8.62
N GLY A 54 -11.56 10.11 -7.79
CA GLY A 54 -12.95 9.86 -8.21
C GLY A 54 -13.88 11.08 -8.12
N GLY A 55 -13.34 12.28 -7.89
CA GLY A 55 -14.13 13.49 -7.65
C GLY A 55 -13.81 14.60 -8.63
N ASP A 56 -14.10 14.40 -9.91
CA ASP A 56 -14.56 15.43 -10.87
C ASP A 56 -14.66 14.80 -12.28
N GLY A 57 -15.89 14.57 -12.75
CA GLY A 57 -16.25 14.52 -14.18
C GLY A 57 -15.96 13.23 -14.96
N ASP A 58 -17.04 12.62 -15.43
CA ASP A 58 -17.19 11.78 -16.62
C ASP A 58 -16.29 10.54 -16.81
N GLY A 59 -16.96 9.44 -17.14
CA GLY A 59 -16.33 8.18 -17.47
C GLY A 59 -15.43 8.27 -18.69
N GLU A 60 -14.14 8.49 -18.45
CA GLU A 60 -13.09 7.95 -19.28
C GLU A 60 -12.32 6.94 -18.45
N SER A 61 -12.74 5.68 -18.59
CA SER A 61 -11.80 4.56 -18.53
C SER A 61 -10.75 4.80 -19.61
N SER A 62 -9.80 5.70 -19.33
CA SER A 62 -8.49 5.61 -19.95
C SER A 62 -8.00 4.24 -19.52
N ALA A 63 -8.14 3.28 -20.42
CA ALA A 63 -7.47 2.00 -20.32
C ALA A 63 -5.98 2.33 -20.28
N SER A 64 -5.47 2.62 -19.09
CA SER A 64 -4.06 2.51 -18.78
C SER A 64 -3.70 1.11 -19.24
N GLY A 65 -2.88 1.02 -20.29
CA GLY A 65 -2.52 -0.25 -20.90
C GLY A 65 -2.11 -1.23 -19.82
N GLU A 66 -2.47 -2.51 -19.99
CA GLU A 66 -2.10 -3.58 -19.07
C GLU A 66 -0.62 -3.45 -18.69
N GLY A 67 -0.34 -2.96 -17.47
CA GLY A 67 1.02 -2.75 -16.97
C GLY A 67 1.35 -1.35 -16.45
N ASP A 68 0.56 -0.30 -16.75
CA ASP A 68 0.82 1.03 -16.18
C ASP A 68 0.21 1.15 -14.78
N PRO A 69 0.96 1.62 -13.77
CA PRO A 69 0.49 1.67 -12.39
C PRO A 69 -0.64 2.69 -12.23
N ASP A 70 -1.62 2.36 -11.40
CA ASP A 70 -2.71 3.28 -11.12
C ASP A 70 -2.16 4.61 -10.55
N PRO A 71 -2.55 5.77 -11.12
CA PRO A 71 -2.06 7.06 -10.65
C PRO A 71 -2.38 7.32 -9.18
N ALA A 72 -3.54 6.91 -8.68
CA ALA A 72 -3.94 7.14 -7.30
C ALA A 72 -3.14 6.27 -6.32
N CYS A 73 -2.90 4.99 -6.65
CA CYS A 73 -1.97 4.12 -5.93
C CYS A 73 -0.54 4.69 -5.91
N THR A 74 -0.07 5.22 -7.04
CA THR A 74 1.27 5.82 -7.15
C THR A 74 1.41 7.04 -6.26
N ILE A 75 0.39 7.91 -6.23
CA ILE A 75 0.35 9.07 -5.35
C ILE A 75 0.33 8.63 -3.88
N ALA A 76 -0.51 7.64 -3.52
CA ALA A 76 -0.59 7.12 -2.17
C ALA A 76 0.76 6.58 -1.68
N ALA A 77 1.39 5.68 -2.45
CA ALA A 77 2.69 5.10 -2.12
C ALA A 77 3.79 6.17 -1.98
N THR A 78 3.78 7.16 -2.88
CA THR A 78 4.73 8.29 -2.84
C THR A 78 4.54 9.14 -1.59
N LEU A 79 3.28 9.43 -1.21
CA LEU A 79 2.99 10.25 -0.04
C LEU A 79 3.41 9.53 1.25
N LEU A 80 3.08 8.24 1.37
CA LEU A 80 3.48 7.41 2.51
C LEU A 80 5.01 7.38 2.66
N THR A 81 5.73 7.16 1.55
CA THR A 81 7.20 7.17 1.54
C THR A 81 7.75 8.54 1.97
N LYS A 82 7.22 9.64 1.43
CA LYS A 82 7.65 11.00 1.83
C LYS A 82 7.38 11.30 3.29
N MET A 83 6.23 10.86 3.82
CA MET A 83 5.88 11.05 5.23
C MET A 83 6.84 10.28 6.15
N ALA A 84 7.23 9.06 5.80
CA ALA A 84 8.23 8.30 6.55
C ALA A 84 9.58 9.05 6.61
N LEU A 85 10.01 9.64 5.48
CA LEU A 85 11.23 10.45 5.43
C LEU A 85 11.14 11.72 6.27
N ILE A 86 10.01 12.45 6.20
CA ILE A 86 9.78 13.66 7.01
C ILE A 86 9.78 13.32 8.51
N ARG A 87 9.27 12.14 8.87
CA ARG A 87 9.28 11.61 10.24
C ARG A 87 10.63 10.98 10.63
N GLN A 88 11.67 11.18 9.83
CA GLN A 88 13.04 10.75 10.12
C GLN A 88 13.20 9.24 10.26
N SER A 89 12.48 8.46 9.42
CA SER A 89 12.80 7.04 9.27
C SER A 89 14.27 6.88 8.89
N SER A 90 14.97 6.02 9.63
CA SER A 90 16.39 5.74 9.47
C SER A 90 16.68 4.50 8.63
N ASP A 91 15.64 3.85 8.09
CA ASP A 91 15.75 2.63 7.30
C ASP A 91 15.35 2.84 5.83
N ASN A 92 15.51 1.82 5.01
CA ASN A 92 14.99 1.76 3.66
C ASN A 92 13.46 1.69 3.70
N VAL A 93 12.83 2.61 2.97
CA VAL A 93 11.37 2.70 2.88
C VAL A 93 10.93 2.21 1.50
N SER A 94 10.20 1.10 1.47
CA SER A 94 9.53 0.59 0.27
C SER A 94 8.05 0.45 0.56
N VAL A 95 7.19 0.96 -0.34
CA VAL A 95 5.73 0.94 -0.17
C VAL A 95 5.04 0.52 -1.47
N VAL A 96 4.10 -0.41 -1.37
CA VAL A 96 3.19 -0.85 -2.44
C VAL A 96 1.77 -0.63 -1.96
N VAL A 97 0.95 0.04 -2.78
CA VAL A 97 -0.48 0.27 -2.51
C VAL A 97 -1.28 -0.37 -3.63
N VAL A 98 -2.27 -1.18 -3.26
CA VAL A 98 -3.19 -1.85 -4.18
C VAL A 98 -4.60 -1.33 -3.94
N ASP A 99 -5.24 -0.75 -4.96
CA ASP A 99 -6.66 -0.37 -4.92
C ASP A 99 -7.53 -1.63 -4.98
N LEU A 100 -8.30 -1.88 -3.91
CA LEU A 100 -9.20 -3.04 -3.81
C LEU A 100 -10.64 -2.69 -4.21
N ARG A 101 -10.94 -1.45 -4.59
CA ARG A 101 -12.29 -1.07 -5.04
C ARG A 101 -12.55 -1.46 -6.49
N ARG A 102 -11.49 -1.49 -7.30
CA ARG A 102 -11.55 -1.95 -8.69
C ARG A 102 -11.55 -3.47 -8.70
N ASN A 103 -12.54 -4.10 -9.31
CA ASN A 103 -12.76 -5.56 -9.37
C ASN A 103 -13.51 -6.20 -8.20
N VAL A 104 -14.56 -5.57 -7.67
CA VAL A 104 -15.64 -6.31 -7.01
C VAL A 104 -16.72 -6.56 -8.05
N LEU A 105 -16.76 -7.78 -8.61
CA LEU A 105 -17.89 -8.27 -9.42
C LEU A 105 -19.10 -8.53 -8.52
#